data_AF-A0A3D9H2C5-F1
#
_entry.id   AF-A0A3D9H2C5-F1
#
_cell.length_a   1.000
_cell.length_b   1.000
_cell.length_c   1.000
_cell.angle_alpha   90.00
_cell.angle_beta   90.00
_cell.angle_gamma   90.00
#
_symmetry.space_group_name_H-M   'P 1'
#
loop_
_entity.id
_entity.type
_entity.pdbx_description
1 polymer ?
#
loop_
_entity_poly.entity_id
_entity_poly.type
_entity_poly.pdbx_seq_one_letter_code
_entity_poly.pdbx_strand_id
1 'polypeptide(L)'
;MATTVLSSVQSAVKHWWISLILGVLYIIAGIWVFQTPLASYVSLSIVFSVFIFVSGISQIVFSISSRNEINNWGWYLAGGIIDLIIGLLLISHPMLTMAILPFYVGFWLLFQGFMAIGLSFQFKSIGVASWGWLLFLGFLTLIFSFLLLANPVFAGLSIVYMTAMAFVSAGIFRIFLAFDLKRLNNILDQKV
;
A
#
# COMPACT_ATOMS: atom_id res chain seq x y z
N MET A 1 -13.00 -16.67 -20.84
CA MET A 1 -12.02 -15.77 -20.21
C MET A 1 -11.78 -14.51 -21.06
N ALA A 2 -11.49 -14.63 -22.38
CA ALA A 2 -11.33 -13.46 -23.26
C ALA A 2 -12.58 -12.56 -23.36
N THR A 3 -13.79 -13.14 -23.42
CA THR A 3 -15.07 -12.39 -23.48
C THR A 3 -15.36 -11.58 -22.21
N THR A 4 -14.89 -12.06 -21.05
CA THR A 4 -15.07 -11.39 -19.74
C THR A 4 -14.15 -10.18 -19.59
N VAL A 5 -12.92 -10.26 -20.09
CA VAL A 5 -11.97 -9.14 -20.09
C VAL A 5 -12.43 -8.05 -21.05
N LEU A 6 -12.93 -8.43 -22.24
CA LEU A 6 -13.43 -7.49 -23.25
C LEU A 6 -14.63 -6.68 -22.74
N SER A 7 -15.60 -7.31 -22.06
CA SER A 7 -16.76 -6.59 -21.49
C SER A 7 -16.39 -5.66 -20.32
N SER A 8 -15.36 -6.04 -19.55
CA SER A 8 -14.81 -5.21 -18.46
C SER A 8 -14.13 -3.96 -19.00
N VAL A 9 -13.31 -4.11 -20.04
CA VAL A 9 -12.64 -3.00 -20.72
C VAL A 9 -13.65 -2.07 -21.39
N GLN A 10 -14.68 -2.62 -22.06
CA GLN A 10 -15.73 -1.82 -22.68
C GLN A 10 -16.53 -1.00 -21.64
N SER A 11 -16.80 -1.60 -20.47
CA SER A 11 -17.43 -0.89 -19.35
C SER A 11 -16.54 0.20 -18.77
N ALA A 12 -15.23 -0.04 -18.65
CA ALA A 12 -14.25 0.96 -18.19
C ALA A 12 -14.10 2.13 -19.17
N VAL A 13 -14.13 1.86 -20.48
CA VAL A 13 -14.08 2.87 -21.55
C VAL A 13 -15.35 3.74 -21.54
N LYS A 14 -16.53 3.14 -21.37
CA LYS A 14 -17.79 3.89 -21.29
C LYS A 14 -17.86 4.79 -20.04
N HIS A 15 -17.30 4.33 -18.92
CA HIS A 15 -17.26 5.08 -17.66
C HIS A 15 -15.92 5.78 -17.41
N TRP A 16 -15.24 6.24 -18.47
CA TRP A 16 -13.96 6.94 -18.40
C TRP A 16 -13.97 8.14 -17.42
N TRP A 17 -15.14 8.78 -17.23
CA TRP A 17 -15.32 9.87 -16.27
C TRP A 17 -15.05 9.45 -14.81
N ILE A 18 -15.20 8.16 -14.46
CA ILE A 18 -15.05 7.68 -13.08
C ILE A 18 -13.57 7.73 -12.72
N SER A 19 -12.71 7.30 -13.64
CA SER A 19 -11.26 7.41 -13.50
C SER A 19 -10.83 8.87 -13.37
N LEU A 20 -11.45 9.80 -14.11
CA LEU A 20 -11.13 11.23 -14.04
C LEU A 20 -11.53 11.83 -12.68
N ILE A 21 -12.78 11.61 -12.25
CA ILE A 21 -13.29 12.10 -10.95
C ILE A 21 -12.44 11.55 -9.82
N LEU A 22 -12.15 10.25 -9.84
CA LEU A 22 -11.26 9.66 -8.85
C LEU A 22 -9.87 10.30 -8.92
N GLY A 23 -9.26 10.45 -10.09
CA GLY A 23 -7.97 11.11 -10.23
C GLY A 23 -7.91 12.50 -9.59
N VAL A 24 -8.93 13.34 -9.84
CA VAL A 24 -9.04 14.67 -9.22
C VAL A 24 -9.22 14.58 -7.70
N LEU A 25 -10.08 13.68 -7.21
CA LEU A 25 -10.28 13.46 -5.77
C LEU A 25 -8.97 13.03 -5.08
N TYR A 26 -8.18 12.16 -5.71
CA TYR A 26 -6.89 11.71 -5.20
C TYR A 26 -5.88 12.87 -5.10
N ILE A 27 -5.84 13.77 -6.07
CA ILE A 27 -4.99 14.97 -6.01
C ILE A 27 -5.42 15.89 -4.87
N ILE A 28 -6.72 16.18 -4.76
CA ILE A 28 -7.27 17.04 -3.69
C ILE A 28 -6.94 16.44 -2.33
N ALA A 29 -7.15 15.13 -2.15
CA ALA A 29 -6.81 14.42 -0.93
C ALA A 29 -5.30 14.52 -0.63
N GLY A 30 -4.43 14.32 -1.62
CA GLY A 30 -2.98 14.47 -1.46
C GLY A 30 -2.58 15.87 -1.00
N ILE A 31 -3.15 16.93 -1.58
CA ILE A 31 -2.92 18.32 -1.17
C ILE A 31 -3.42 18.56 0.26
N TRP A 32 -4.58 18.00 0.63
CA TRP A 32 -5.15 18.15 1.96
C TRP A 32 -4.27 17.48 3.04
N VAL A 33 -3.67 16.34 2.70
CA VAL A 33 -2.70 15.64 3.57
C VAL A 33 -1.46 16.50 3.82
N PHE A 34 -0.94 17.20 2.80
CA PHE A 34 0.19 18.12 2.96
C PHE A 34 -0.14 19.30 3.89
N GLN A 35 -1.37 19.80 3.86
CA GLN A 35 -1.81 20.91 4.70
C GLN A 35 -2.05 20.49 6.15
N THR A 36 -2.44 19.23 6.39
CA THR A 36 -2.84 18.73 7.71
C THR A 36 -2.07 17.46 8.11
N PRO A 37 -0.74 17.55 8.26
CA PRO A 37 0.08 16.36 8.45
C PRO A 37 -0.24 15.61 9.75
N LEU A 38 -0.56 16.33 10.83
CA LEU A 38 -0.91 15.72 12.12
C LEU A 38 -2.24 14.97 12.08
N ALA A 39 -3.28 15.58 11.50
CA ALA A 39 -4.60 14.94 11.36
C ALA A 39 -4.52 13.70 10.45
N SER A 40 -3.79 13.83 9.35
CA SER A 40 -3.54 12.73 8.42
C SER A 40 -2.82 11.57 9.08
N TYR A 41 -1.86 11.86 9.97
CA TYR A 41 -1.16 10.84 10.73
C TYR A 41 -2.08 10.06 11.68
N VAL A 42 -3.00 10.76 12.37
CA VAL A 42 -4.02 10.12 13.20
C VAL A 42 -4.94 9.25 12.34
N SER A 43 -5.40 9.74 11.19
CA SER A 43 -6.23 8.95 10.27
C SER A 43 -5.52 7.69 9.78
N LEU A 44 -4.25 7.78 9.40
CA LEU A 44 -3.44 6.62 9.01
C LEU A 44 -3.29 5.62 10.15
N SER A 45 -3.12 6.12 11.38
CA SER A 45 -3.07 5.27 12.57
C SER A 45 -4.38 4.52 12.77
N ILE A 46 -5.53 5.18 12.66
CA ILE A 46 -6.84 4.53 12.78
C ILE A 46 -7.04 3.46 11.69
N VAL A 47 -6.70 3.79 10.44
CA VAL A 47 -6.80 2.84 9.32
C VAL A 47 -5.92 1.62 9.58
N PHE A 48 -4.69 1.82 10.08
CA PHE A 48 -3.80 0.73 10.45
C PHE A 48 -4.38 -0.12 11.59
N SER A 49 -4.93 0.48 12.65
CA SER A 49 -5.58 -0.26 13.75
C SER A 49 -6.72 -1.14 13.25
N VAL A 50 -7.58 -0.58 12.39
CA VAL A 50 -8.70 -1.31 11.78
C VAL A 50 -8.18 -2.44 10.88
N PHE A 51 -7.12 -2.20 10.12
CA PHE A 51 -6.51 -3.23 9.28
C PHE A 51 -6.00 -4.41 10.10
N ILE A 52 -5.28 -4.17 11.20
CA ILE A 52 -4.81 -5.24 12.10
C ILE A 52 -5.99 -5.98 12.72
N PHE A 53 -7.02 -5.26 13.18
CA PHE A 53 -8.22 -5.87 13.74
C PHE A 53 -8.96 -6.78 12.74
N VAL A 54 -9.20 -6.28 11.52
CA VAL A 54 -9.83 -7.05 10.44
C VAL A 54 -8.96 -8.23 10.03
N SER A 55 -7.64 -8.06 9.97
CA SER A 55 -6.70 -9.16 9.68
C SER A 55 -6.77 -10.25 10.73
N GLY A 56 -6.85 -9.91 12.02
CA GLY A 56 -7.06 -10.88 13.10
C GLY A 56 -8.35 -11.67 12.93
N ILE A 57 -9.47 -11.00 12.63
CA ILE A 57 -10.75 -11.67 12.32
C ILE A 57 -10.61 -12.59 11.11
N SER A 58 -10.03 -12.10 10.01
CA SER A 58 -9.84 -12.88 8.79
C SER A 58 -8.97 -14.11 9.02
N GLN A 59 -7.89 -14.01 9.79
CA GLN A 59 -7.02 -15.13 10.14
C GLN A 59 -7.73 -16.17 11.01
N ILE A 60 -8.54 -15.75 11.98
CA ILE A 60 -9.36 -16.65 12.79
C ILE A 60 -10.36 -17.40 11.91
N VAL A 61 -11.09 -16.68 11.05
CA VAL A 61 -12.08 -17.28 10.13
C VAL A 61 -11.40 -18.26 9.18
N PHE A 62 -10.26 -17.87 8.60
CA PHE A 62 -9.48 -18.73 7.70
C PHE A 62 -8.96 -19.98 8.40
N SER A 63 -8.40 -19.84 9.61
CA SER A 63 -7.90 -20.96 10.41
C SER A 63 -9.01 -21.97 10.72
N ILE A 64 -10.21 -21.49 11.09
CA ILE A 64 -11.36 -22.36 11.39
C ILE A 64 -11.90 -23.02 10.11
N SER A 65 -12.00 -22.27 9.01
CA SER A 65 -12.54 -22.75 7.74
C SER A 65 -11.64 -23.80 7.08
N SER A 66 -10.33 -23.64 7.17
CA SER A 66 -9.35 -24.51 6.52
C SER A 66 -8.65 -25.45 7.50
N ARG A 67 -9.22 -25.66 8.70
CA ARG A 67 -8.64 -26.50 9.77
C ARG A 67 -8.34 -27.94 9.35
N ASN A 68 -9.07 -28.46 8.35
CA ASN A 68 -8.90 -29.83 7.85
C ASN A 68 -7.90 -29.92 6.67
N GLU A 69 -7.54 -28.79 6.06
CA GLU A 69 -6.63 -28.73 4.90
C GLU A 69 -5.23 -28.26 5.30
N ILE A 70 -5.10 -27.56 6.43
CA ILE A 70 -3.85 -26.93 6.87
C ILE A 70 -3.28 -27.69 8.07
N ASN A 71 -2.11 -28.31 7.86
CA ASN A 71 -1.25 -28.72 8.97
C ASN A 71 -0.80 -27.45 9.72
N ASN A 72 -0.91 -27.44 11.06
CA ASN A 72 -0.56 -26.30 11.94
C ASN A 72 -1.62 -25.19 12.06
N TRP A 73 -2.91 -25.46 11.77
CA TRP A 73 -4.02 -24.49 11.92
C TRP A 73 -4.06 -23.75 13.27
N GLY A 74 -3.66 -24.41 14.37
CA GLY A 74 -3.62 -23.81 15.71
C GLY A 74 -2.69 -22.62 15.84
N TRP A 75 -1.58 -22.57 15.09
CA TRP A 75 -0.68 -21.40 15.07
C TRP A 75 -1.33 -20.20 14.38
N TYR A 76 -2.08 -20.44 13.31
CA TYR A 76 -2.85 -19.39 12.64
C TYR A 76 -4.00 -18.87 13.52
N LEU A 77 -4.63 -19.76 14.30
CA LEU A 77 -5.65 -19.34 15.27
C LEU A 77 -5.02 -18.46 16.36
N ALA A 78 -3.90 -18.89 16.93
CA ALA A 78 -3.19 -18.12 17.96
C ALA A 78 -2.74 -16.76 17.43
N GLY A 79 -2.16 -16.72 16.22
CA GLY A 79 -1.78 -15.48 15.54
C GLY A 79 -2.97 -14.55 15.32
N GLY A 80 -4.08 -15.07 14.79
CA GLY A 80 -5.30 -14.29 14.59
C GLY A 80 -5.91 -13.74 15.89
N ILE A 81 -5.87 -14.49 16.99
CA ILE A 81 -6.31 -14.01 18.31
C ILE A 81 -5.40 -12.88 18.81
N ILE A 82 -4.09 -13.04 18.69
CA ILE A 82 -3.12 -12.00 19.07
C ILE A 82 -3.37 -10.72 18.27
N ASP A 83 -3.50 -10.84 16.94
CA ASP A 83 -3.77 -9.71 16.05
C ASP A 83 -5.11 -9.04 16.37
N LEU A 84 -6.14 -9.81 16.73
CA LEU A 84 -7.43 -9.27 17.12
C LEU A 84 -7.34 -8.47 18.42
N ILE A 85 -6.62 -8.98 19.43
CA ILE A 85 -6.40 -8.28 20.70
C ILE A 85 -5.58 -7.01 20.46
N ILE A 86 -4.48 -7.10 19.71
CA ILE A 86 -3.65 -5.95 19.36
C ILE A 86 -4.48 -4.92 18.60
N GLY A 87 -5.22 -5.33 17.56
CA GLY A 87 -6.08 -4.44 16.78
C GLY A 87 -7.10 -3.71 17.65
N LEU A 88 -7.75 -4.41 18.58
CA LEU A 88 -8.70 -3.81 19.51
C LEU A 88 -8.01 -2.78 20.43
N LEU A 89 -6.84 -3.11 20.98
CA LEU A 89 -6.05 -2.18 21.80
C LEU A 89 -5.63 -0.93 21.02
N LEU A 90 -5.21 -1.10 19.76
CA LEU A 90 -4.81 -0.01 18.86
C LEU A 90 -5.99 0.88 18.44
N ILE A 91 -7.21 0.35 18.37
CA ILE A 91 -8.42 1.14 18.13
C ILE A 91 -8.76 1.96 19.37
N SER A 92 -8.70 1.36 20.57
CA SER A 92 -9.01 2.03 21.82
C SER A 92 -7.99 3.10 22.21
N HIS A 93 -6.72 2.94 21.82
CA HIS A 93 -5.63 3.86 22.17
C HIS A 93 -4.87 4.38 20.94
N PRO A 94 -5.44 5.37 20.20
CA PRO A 94 -4.80 5.91 18.99
C PRO A 94 -3.37 6.43 19.21
N MET A 95 -3.06 6.93 20.41
CA MET A 95 -1.73 7.42 20.77
C MET A 95 -0.68 6.30 20.80
N LEU A 96 -1.06 5.08 21.21
CA LEU A 96 -0.17 3.91 21.12
C LEU A 96 0.08 3.52 19.68
N THR A 97 -0.96 3.57 18.83
CA THR A 97 -0.83 3.28 17.41
C THR A 97 0.11 4.23 16.70
N MET A 98 0.03 5.53 17.03
CA MET A 98 0.96 6.54 16.52
C MET A 98 2.41 6.28 16.93
N ALA A 99 2.68 5.53 18.00
CA ALA A 99 4.02 5.13 18.36
C ALA A 99 4.45 3.84 17.63
N ILE A 100 3.54 2.89 17.44
CA ILE A 100 3.83 1.56 16.89
C ILE A 100 3.93 1.58 15.36
N LEU A 101 3.08 2.36 14.68
CA LEU A 101 2.99 2.42 13.23
C LEU A 101 4.33 2.77 12.55
N PRO A 102 5.14 3.73 13.04
CA PRO A 102 6.46 4.02 12.50
C PRO A 102 7.45 2.86 12.64
N PHE A 103 7.40 2.11 13.74
CA PHE A 103 8.24 0.93 13.90
C PHE A 103 7.84 -0.16 12.91
N TYR A 104 6.54 -0.41 12.76
CA TYR A 104 6.03 -1.36 11.77
C TYR A 104 6.54 -1.03 10.37
N VAL A 105 6.38 0.22 9.94
CA VAL A 105 6.84 0.68 8.62
C VAL A 105 8.38 0.68 8.51
N GLY A 106 9.08 1.08 9.57
CA GLY A 106 10.54 1.10 9.62
C GLY A 106 11.13 -0.30 9.46
N PHE A 107 10.62 -1.30 10.19
CA PHE A 107 11.02 -2.69 10.05
C PHE A 107 10.64 -3.25 8.69
N TRP A 108 9.45 -2.93 8.18
CA TRP A 108 9.04 -3.32 6.82
C TRP A 108 10.04 -2.80 5.76
N LEU A 109 10.43 -1.52 5.85
CA LEU A 109 11.43 -0.93 4.96
C LEU A 109 12.82 -1.54 5.15
N LEU A 110 13.16 -1.98 6.36
CA LEU A 110 14.42 -2.67 6.64
C LEU A 110 14.50 -3.98 5.85
N PHE A 111 13.45 -4.81 5.95
CA PHE A 111 13.34 -6.04 5.19
C PHE A 111 13.36 -5.77 3.67
N GLN A 112 12.64 -4.75 3.22
CA GLN A 112 12.62 -4.35 1.82
C GLN A 112 14.02 -3.93 1.32
N GLY A 113 14.80 -3.22 2.14
CA GLY A 113 16.18 -2.85 1.83
C GLY A 113 17.08 -4.06 1.65
N PHE A 114 17.02 -5.03 2.57
CA PHE A 114 17.77 -6.28 2.45
C PHE A 114 17.35 -7.09 1.22
N MET A 115 16.04 -7.20 0.95
CA MET A 115 15.52 -7.87 -0.24
C MET A 115 16.01 -7.20 -1.52
N ALA A 116 15.97 -5.87 -1.60
CA ALA A 116 16.44 -5.11 -2.76
C ALA A 116 17.94 -5.34 -3.02
N ILE A 117 18.76 -5.37 -1.96
CA ILE A 117 20.19 -5.69 -2.06
C ILE A 117 20.37 -7.14 -2.59
N GLY A 118 19.63 -8.11 -2.06
CA GLY A 118 19.65 -9.50 -2.54
C GLY A 118 19.25 -9.64 -4.01
N LEU A 119 18.17 -8.97 -4.41
CA LEU A 119 17.69 -8.92 -5.80
C LEU A 119 18.69 -8.25 -6.72
N SER A 120 19.43 -7.25 -6.23
CA SER A 120 20.53 -6.67 -6.98
C SER A 120 21.51 -7.79 -7.35
N PHE A 121 22.07 -8.53 -6.38
CA PHE A 121 23.08 -9.54 -6.71
C PHE A 121 22.57 -10.60 -7.72
N GLN A 122 21.28 -10.92 -7.69
CA GLN A 122 20.65 -11.76 -8.72
C GLN A 122 20.66 -11.08 -10.10
N PHE A 123 20.31 -9.80 -10.20
CA PHE A 123 20.34 -9.05 -11.46
C PHE A 123 21.75 -8.92 -12.02
N LYS A 124 22.77 -8.79 -11.16
CA LYS A 124 24.18 -8.87 -11.56
C LYS A 124 24.50 -10.21 -12.23
N SER A 125 24.03 -11.31 -11.63
CA SER A 125 24.29 -12.66 -12.14
C SER A 125 23.62 -12.92 -13.49
N ILE A 126 22.51 -12.25 -13.78
CA ILE A 126 21.73 -12.38 -15.03
C ILE A 126 22.22 -11.38 -16.11
N GLY A 127 23.20 -10.52 -15.80
CA GLY A 127 23.77 -9.55 -16.76
C GLY A 127 22.91 -8.30 -16.99
N VAL A 128 21.98 -7.99 -16.09
CA VAL A 128 21.12 -6.81 -16.20
C VAL A 128 21.91 -5.55 -15.81
N ALA A 129 22.02 -4.59 -16.75
CA ALA A 129 22.83 -3.37 -16.57
C ALA A 129 22.36 -2.47 -15.41
N SER A 130 21.09 -2.53 -14.99
CA SER A 130 20.54 -1.72 -13.89
C SER A 130 20.91 -2.22 -12.49
N TRP A 131 21.76 -3.25 -12.38
CA TRP A 131 22.18 -3.83 -11.11
C TRP A 131 22.71 -2.79 -10.10
N GLY A 132 23.63 -1.93 -10.55
CA GLY A 132 24.27 -0.94 -9.68
C GLY A 132 23.27 0.07 -9.11
N TRP A 133 22.26 0.44 -9.90
CA TRP A 133 21.20 1.34 -9.46
C TRP A 133 20.33 0.69 -8.37
N LEU A 134 19.97 -0.58 -8.54
CA LEU A 134 19.18 -1.32 -7.54
C LEU A 134 19.96 -1.52 -6.23
N LEU A 135 21.26 -1.79 -6.31
CA LEU A 135 22.11 -1.90 -5.12
C LEU A 135 22.16 -0.58 -4.36
N PHE A 136 22.37 0.53 -5.06
CA PHE A 136 22.36 1.87 -4.47
C PHE A 136 21.02 2.18 -3.80
N LEU A 137 19.90 1.93 -4.48
CA LEU A 137 18.56 2.10 -3.91
C LEU A 137 18.33 1.20 -2.68
N GLY A 138 18.84 -0.03 -2.69
CA GLY A 138 18.75 -0.94 -1.55
C GLY A 138 19.47 -0.39 -0.31
N PHE A 139 20.70 0.08 -0.46
CA PHE A 139 21.45 0.74 0.62
C PHE A 139 20.77 2.04 1.08
N LEU A 140 20.29 2.87 0.15
CA LEU A 140 19.59 4.10 0.49
C LEU A 140 18.33 3.81 1.31
N THR A 141 17.57 2.78 0.92
CA THR A 141 16.38 2.33 1.65
C THR A 141 16.74 1.82 3.05
N LEU A 142 17.86 1.11 3.19
CA LEU A 142 18.33 0.57 4.47
C LEU A 142 18.74 1.70 5.43
N ILE A 143 19.49 2.68 4.94
CA ILE A 143 19.86 3.88 5.71
C ILE A 143 18.60 4.65 6.11
N PHE A 144 17.67 4.85 5.16
CA PHE A 144 16.41 5.54 5.44
C PHE A 144 15.59 4.80 6.49
N SER A 145 15.45 3.48 6.38
CA SER A 145 14.79 2.64 7.38
C SER A 145 15.42 2.78 8.76
N PHE A 146 16.74 2.76 8.87
CA PHE A 146 17.44 2.94 10.14
C PHE A 146 17.19 4.33 10.74
N LEU A 147 17.20 5.38 9.92
CA LEU A 147 16.86 6.74 10.35
C LEU A 147 15.42 6.84 10.87
N LEU A 148 14.48 6.13 10.23
CA LEU A 148 13.08 6.06 10.64
C LEU A 148 12.94 5.37 12.00
N LEU A 149 13.64 4.25 12.21
CA LEU A 149 13.61 3.50 13.47
C LEU A 149 14.26 4.28 14.62
N ALA A 150 15.33 5.05 14.35
CA ALA A 150 15.99 5.88 15.34
C ALA A 150 15.12 7.07 15.80
N ASN A 151 14.27 7.60 14.93
CA ASN A 151 13.44 8.77 15.21
C ASN A 151 11.97 8.52 14.81
N PRO A 152 11.14 7.98 15.71
CA PRO A 152 9.75 7.63 15.39
C PRO A 152 8.89 8.85 15.00
N VAL A 153 9.20 10.03 15.53
CA VAL A 153 8.53 11.29 15.15
C VAL A 153 8.83 11.64 13.69
N PHE A 154 10.09 11.53 13.27
CA PHE A 154 10.49 11.74 11.87
C PHE A 154 9.85 10.70 10.95
N ALA A 155 9.77 9.45 11.40
CA ALA A 155 9.14 8.39 10.65
C ALA A 155 7.63 8.61 10.47
N GLY A 156 6.91 9.05 11.51
CA GLY A 156 5.49 9.41 11.40
C GLY A 156 5.24 10.48 10.32
N LEU A 157 6.03 11.56 10.34
CA LEU A 157 5.95 12.62 9.32
C LEU A 157 6.32 12.10 7.93
N SER A 158 7.36 11.28 7.82
CA SER A 158 7.79 10.69 6.55
C SER A 158 6.68 9.84 5.93
N ILE A 159 5.97 9.04 6.73
CA ILE A 159 4.84 8.23 6.27
C ILE A 159 3.72 9.10 5.71
N VAL A 160 3.42 10.22 6.38
CA VAL A 160 2.42 11.18 5.90
C VAL A 160 2.84 11.79 4.57
N TYR A 161 4.07 12.28 4.45
CA TYR A 161 4.57 12.87 3.21
C TYR A 161 4.65 11.86 2.06
N MET A 162 5.09 10.64 2.33
CA MET A 162 5.09 9.55 1.35
C MET A 162 3.67 9.21 0.89
N THR A 163 2.71 9.16 1.82
CA THR A 163 1.30 8.94 1.49
C THR A 163 0.73 10.08 0.65
N ALA A 164 1.04 11.33 0.99
CA ALA A 164 0.62 12.50 0.22
C ALA A 164 1.16 12.46 -1.21
N MET A 165 2.46 12.17 -1.37
CA MET A 165 3.08 11.99 -2.69
C MET A 165 2.44 10.82 -3.46
N ALA A 166 2.14 9.71 -2.79
CA ALA A 166 1.47 8.57 -3.40
C ALA A 166 0.06 8.91 -3.90
N PHE A 167 -0.72 9.69 -3.14
CA PHE A 167 -2.04 10.15 -3.58
C PHE A 167 -1.97 11.11 -4.77
N VAL A 168 -1.01 12.05 -4.77
CA VAL A 168 -0.80 12.95 -5.91
C VAL A 168 -0.37 12.15 -7.15
N SER A 169 0.61 11.25 -7.00
CA SER A 169 1.07 10.35 -8.07
C SER A 169 -0.07 9.50 -8.64
N ALA A 170 -0.83 8.81 -7.78
CA ALA A 170 -1.95 7.98 -8.19
C ALA A 170 -3.05 8.80 -8.87
N GLY A 171 -3.29 10.02 -8.40
CA GLY A 171 -4.22 10.96 -9.01
C GLY A 171 -3.82 11.33 -10.44
N ILE A 172 -2.54 11.66 -10.65
CA ILE A 172 -1.98 11.95 -11.98
C ILE A 172 -2.13 10.73 -12.90
N PHE A 173 -1.74 9.53 -12.44
CA PHE A 173 -1.91 8.30 -13.22
C PHE A 173 -3.36 8.04 -13.64
N ARG A 174 -4.31 8.22 -12.72
CA ARG A 174 -5.75 8.05 -12.99
C ARG A 174 -6.27 9.06 -14.02
N ILE A 175 -5.76 10.29 -14.01
CA ILE A 175 -6.12 11.30 -15.01
C ILE A 175 -5.59 10.91 -16.39
N PHE A 176 -4.34 10.44 -16.49
CA PHE A 176 -3.80 9.93 -17.75
C PHE A 176 -4.63 8.75 -18.28
N LEU A 177 -4.94 7.77 -17.43
CA LEU A 177 -5.81 6.64 -17.79
C LEU A 177 -7.19 7.10 -18.25
N ALA A 178 -7.77 8.12 -17.62
CA ALA A 178 -9.07 8.64 -18.03
C ALA A 178 -9.04 9.26 -19.43
N PHE A 179 -7.94 9.97 -19.78
CA PHE A 179 -7.76 10.50 -21.12
C PHE A 179 -7.57 9.40 -22.16
N ASP A 180 -6.84 8.34 -21.83
CA ASP A 180 -6.67 7.19 -22.72
C ASP A 180 -7.99 6.45 -22.93
N LEU A 181 -8.78 6.23 -21.87
CA LEU A 181 -10.12 5.65 -21.97
C LEU A 181 -11.07 6.53 -22.79
N LYS A 182 -11.02 7.86 -22.63
CA LYS A 182 -11.80 8.79 -23.43
C LYS A 182 -11.44 8.72 -24.91
N ARG A 183 -10.15 8.64 -25.25
CA ARG A 183 -9.67 8.47 -26.64
C ARG A 183 -10.20 7.17 -27.25
N LEU A 184 -10.14 6.07 -26.50
CA LEU A 184 -10.67 4.78 -26.94
C LEU A 184 -12.19 4.81 -27.16
N ASN A 185 -12.95 5.47 -26.28
CA ASN A 185 -14.39 5.61 -26.45
C ASN A 185 -14.74 6.31 -27.77
N ASN A 186 -14.05 7.42 -28.08
CA ASN A 186 -14.29 8.17 -29.32
C ASN A 186 -13.94 7.36 -30.59
N ILE A 187 -12.93 6.48 -30.54
CA ILE A 187 -12.56 5.63 -31.69
C ILE A 187 -13.61 4.53 -31.92
N LEU A 188 -14.15 3.97 -30.84
CA LEU A 188 -15.19 2.95 -30.92
C LEU A 188 -16.51 3.56 -31.41
N ASP A 189 -16.86 4.76 -30.96
CA ASP A 189 -18.06 5.48 -31.42
C ASP A 189 -17.97 5.90 -32.90
N GLN A 190 -16.77 6.02 -33.48
CA GLN A 190 -16.58 6.31 -34.92
C GLN A 190 -16.63 5.09 -35.84
N LYS A 191 -16.54 3.87 -35.30
CA LYS A 191 -16.54 2.62 -36.08
C LYS A 191 -17.92 1.94 -36.15
N VAL A 192 -18.93 2.51 -35.50
CA VAL A 192 -20.34 2.09 -35.52
C VAL A 192 -21.13 3.07 -36.38
#